data_AF-A0A8J2EPW2-F1
#
_entry.id   AF-A0A8J2EPW2-F1
#
_cell.length_a   1.000
_cell.length_b   1.000
_cell.length_c   1.000
_cell.angle_alpha   90.00
_cell.angle_beta   90.00
_cell.angle_gamma   90.00
#
_symmetry.space_group_name_H-M   'P 1'
#
loop_
_entity.id
_entity.type
_entity.pdbx_description
1 polymer ?
#
loop_
_entity_poly.entity_id
_entity_poly.type
_entity_poly.pdbx_seq_one_letter_code
_entity_poly.pdbx_strand_id
1 'polypeptide(L)'
;MKSMHRQLSMLRLRSNVAPTIASTSSTRLRIFVSASTRSASSSTTSDECSDTTDGDLHENKKSPGVADAGKPSAYQMAILRGDVEKAAEEAMKSPQGLPFAANQCTQRALLLYTSAREEREAAITTAQTGLHFREQFELLSEQCRNDKEAMRTLLLQPTLWAPVCQQEFVRLDTSLKLARAACYMRGYWNSEERKLDDSMSGNKSQDEACLPPSAMEYQVIGKAVVGRLLTGRIASVLQCFMGMRLSQQFHPKVFDIHVRAARNFEETIAPPGPKGPLDAEGSSDASPTTSWTTTDAEFDKWMRDREEGVAKQLKLVSELVAEITLQMLPREEGKMLLHAAREFFNNECQDPETVKRCLKTFESTNDMI
;
A
#
# COMPACT_ATOMS: atom_id res chain seq x y z
N MET A 1 53.53 20.11 -21.08
CA MET A 1 52.14 19.88 -21.52
C MET A 1 52.03 18.58 -22.32
N LYS A 2 52.15 17.44 -21.63
CA LYS A 2 51.95 16.08 -22.16
C LYS A 2 51.48 15.20 -20.99
N SER A 3 50.17 15.06 -20.82
CA SER A 3 49.52 14.01 -20.01
C SER A 3 48.00 14.14 -20.17
N MET A 4 47.29 13.02 -20.17
CA MET A 4 45.83 12.85 -20.32
C MET A 4 45.28 12.63 -21.73
N HIS A 5 45.70 11.53 -22.38
CA HIS A 5 44.93 10.91 -23.47
C HIS A 5 45.12 9.38 -23.53
N ARG A 6 44.75 8.68 -22.44
CA ARG A 6 44.65 7.21 -22.40
C ARG A 6 43.67 6.78 -21.32
N GLN A 7 42.42 6.48 -21.70
CA GLN A 7 41.56 5.43 -21.12
C GLN A 7 40.14 5.50 -21.73
N LEU A 8 40.00 5.15 -23.02
CA LEU A 8 38.73 4.79 -23.64
C LEU A 8 39.02 3.81 -24.78
N SER A 9 39.30 2.56 -24.44
CA SER A 9 39.41 1.47 -25.42
C SER A 9 39.30 0.12 -24.74
N MET A 10 38.08 -0.32 -24.46
CA MET A 10 37.71 -1.74 -24.28
C MET A 10 36.19 -1.85 -24.38
N LEU A 11 35.69 -1.87 -25.62
CA LEU A 11 34.40 -2.44 -26.03
C LEU A 11 34.29 -2.35 -27.55
N ARG A 12 34.71 -3.40 -28.26
CA ARG A 12 34.22 -3.78 -29.59
C ARG A 12 34.92 -5.05 -30.08
N LEU A 13 34.11 -5.99 -30.58
CA LEU A 13 34.33 -7.16 -31.46
C LEU A 13 33.44 -8.31 -30.91
N ARG A 14 32.50 -8.97 -31.60
CA ARG A 14 31.91 -9.08 -32.96
C ARG A 14 30.47 -9.64 -32.72
N SER A 15 29.45 -9.67 -33.59
CA SER A 15 29.30 -9.78 -35.06
C SER A 15 27.88 -9.29 -35.44
N ASN A 16 27.72 -8.40 -36.43
CA ASN A 16 27.40 -8.68 -37.84
C ASN A 16 26.26 -9.68 -38.12
N VAL A 17 25.02 -9.17 -38.23
CA VAL A 17 24.06 -9.45 -39.33
C VAL A 17 23.33 -8.13 -39.62
N ALA A 18 23.20 -7.74 -40.89
CA ALA A 18 22.49 -6.56 -41.39
C ALA A 18 21.42 -7.00 -42.41
N PRO A 19 20.57 -6.10 -42.96
CA PRO A 19 19.45 -5.46 -42.27
C PRO A 19 18.12 -5.68 -43.02
N THR A 20 16.99 -5.69 -42.29
CA THR A 20 15.67 -5.51 -42.91
C THR A 20 15.03 -4.27 -42.34
N ILE A 21 14.77 -3.32 -43.23
CA ILE A 21 14.14 -2.03 -42.98
C ILE A 21 12.66 -2.26 -42.63
N ALA A 22 12.26 -1.93 -41.41
CA ALA A 22 10.88 -1.60 -41.08
C ALA A 22 10.88 -0.50 -40.01
N SER A 23 10.61 0.71 -40.50
CA SER A 23 10.29 1.89 -39.72
C SER A 23 9.07 1.61 -38.83
N THR A 24 9.21 1.76 -37.52
CA THR A 24 8.23 2.44 -36.66
C THR A 24 8.85 2.69 -35.28
N SER A 25 9.02 3.97 -35.00
CA SER A 25 9.32 4.63 -33.74
C SER A 25 8.39 4.22 -32.60
N SER A 26 8.94 3.80 -31.46
CA SER A 26 8.57 4.25 -30.10
C SER A 26 9.28 3.38 -29.07
N THR A 27 10.47 3.80 -28.65
CA THR A 27 11.15 3.24 -27.47
C THR A 27 10.40 3.72 -26.23
N ARG A 28 9.31 3.03 -25.88
CA ARG A 28 8.54 3.25 -24.65
C ARG A 28 9.40 2.91 -23.44
N LEU A 29 9.59 3.89 -22.55
CA LEU A 29 9.98 3.66 -21.15
C LEU A 29 8.95 2.69 -20.53
N ARG A 30 9.27 1.40 -20.51
CA ARG A 30 8.58 0.41 -19.69
C ARG A 30 9.19 0.49 -18.30
N ILE A 31 8.43 1.03 -17.36
CA ILE A 31 8.68 0.80 -15.94
C ILE A 31 8.38 -0.69 -15.68
N PHE A 32 9.42 -1.35 -15.17
CA PHE A 32 9.62 -2.73 -14.72
C PHE A 32 8.45 -3.74 -14.76
N VAL A 33 8.68 -4.84 -15.50
CA VAL A 33 7.97 -6.12 -15.38
C VAL A 33 9.00 -7.20 -15.02
N SER A 34 8.73 -7.92 -13.95
CA SER A 34 9.27 -9.27 -13.73
C SER A 34 8.18 -10.17 -13.11
N ALA A 35 7.54 -10.94 -14.02
CA ALA A 35 6.87 -12.25 -13.88
C ALA A 35 5.67 -12.38 -12.91
N SER A 36 4.65 -13.22 -13.12
CA SER A 36 4.46 -14.37 -14.00
C SER A 36 2.95 -14.66 -14.09
N THR A 37 2.36 -14.69 -15.29
CA THR A 37 0.96 -15.10 -15.47
C THR A 37 0.88 -16.62 -15.64
N ARG A 38 0.17 -17.30 -14.73
CA ARG A 38 -0.36 -18.65 -14.97
C ARG A 38 -1.85 -18.53 -15.26
N SER A 39 -2.20 -18.82 -16.51
CA SER A 39 -3.56 -19.05 -16.97
C SER A 39 -4.10 -20.36 -16.39
N ALA A 40 -5.30 -20.34 -15.82
CA ALA A 40 -6.13 -21.52 -15.64
C ALA A 40 -7.55 -21.22 -16.10
N SER A 41 -8.07 -22.14 -16.91
CA SER A 41 -9.33 -22.14 -17.63
C SER A 41 -10.18 -23.31 -17.15
N SER A 42 -11.49 -23.11 -16.93
CA SER A 42 -12.62 -24.08 -17.07
C SER A 42 -13.80 -23.59 -16.21
N SER A 43 -15.01 -23.26 -16.72
CA SER A 43 -16.15 -24.16 -17.05
C SER A 43 -16.51 -25.11 -15.89
N THR A 44 -17.74 -25.35 -15.43
CA THR A 44 -19.03 -25.56 -16.13
C THR A 44 -20.16 -25.81 -15.09
N THR A 45 -21.40 -25.38 -15.40
CA THR A 45 -22.74 -26.04 -15.21
C THR A 45 -23.33 -26.48 -13.85
N SER A 46 -24.50 -25.86 -13.55
CA SER A 46 -25.84 -26.40 -13.14
C SER A 46 -26.00 -27.58 -12.17
N ASP A 47 -26.90 -27.46 -11.18
CA ASP A 47 -28.25 -28.07 -11.24
C ASP A 47 -29.11 -27.84 -9.98
N GLU A 48 -30.41 -27.98 -10.19
CA GLU A 48 -31.58 -27.74 -9.34
C GLU A 48 -31.88 -28.85 -8.29
N CYS A 49 -33.04 -28.71 -7.63
CA CYS A 49 -33.77 -29.58 -6.67
C CYS A 49 -33.51 -29.29 -5.18
N SER A 50 -34.50 -29.24 -4.28
CA SER A 50 -35.96 -29.40 -4.36
C SER A 50 -36.57 -29.10 -2.98
N ASP A 51 -37.67 -28.35 -2.99
CA ASP A 51 -38.95 -28.49 -2.26
C ASP A 51 -39.16 -29.19 -0.89
N THR A 52 -40.14 -28.62 -0.17
CA THR A 52 -41.02 -29.13 0.93
C THR A 52 -40.57 -29.08 2.41
N THR A 53 -41.25 -28.30 3.26
CA THR A 53 -42.44 -28.71 4.06
C THR A 53 -42.78 -27.69 5.16
N ASP A 54 -44.09 -27.48 5.34
CA ASP A 54 -44.73 -26.73 6.43
C ASP A 54 -44.55 -27.41 7.80
N GLY A 55 -44.46 -26.59 8.85
CA GLY A 55 -44.50 -27.04 10.24
C GLY A 55 -44.80 -25.89 11.21
N ASP A 56 -46.02 -25.90 11.75
CA ASP A 56 -46.58 -24.96 12.73
C ASP A 56 -45.68 -24.75 13.97
N LEU A 57 -45.42 -23.48 14.32
CA LEU A 57 -44.71 -23.09 15.54
C LEU A 57 -45.66 -22.49 16.56
N HIS A 58 -45.83 -23.22 17.67
CA HIS A 58 -46.41 -22.76 18.92
C HIS A 58 -45.55 -21.69 19.62
N GLU A 59 -46.25 -20.85 20.37
CA GLU A 59 -45.78 -19.69 21.12
C GLU A 59 -44.73 -19.96 22.23
N ASN A 60 -43.91 -18.92 22.42
CA ASN A 60 -43.40 -18.38 23.70
C ASN A 60 -42.48 -19.25 24.57
N LYS A 61 -41.17 -19.07 24.36
CA LYS A 61 -40.23 -18.79 25.45
C LYS A 61 -39.36 -17.58 25.08
N LYS A 62 -39.35 -16.56 25.95
CA LYS A 62 -38.48 -15.38 25.88
C LYS A 62 -37.02 -15.82 25.79
N SER A 63 -36.44 -15.71 24.60
CA SER A 63 -34.99 -15.72 24.40
C SER A 63 -34.39 -14.40 24.90
N PRO A 64 -33.20 -14.42 25.52
CA PRO A 64 -32.49 -13.20 25.89
C PRO A 64 -32.16 -12.39 24.62
N GLY A 65 -32.25 -11.07 24.74
CA GLY A 65 -32.29 -10.11 23.64
C GLY A 65 -31.35 -10.41 22.48
N VAL A 66 -31.94 -10.44 21.28
CA VAL A 66 -31.21 -10.32 20.02
C VAL A 66 -30.45 -9.00 20.08
N ALA A 67 -29.14 -9.09 20.34
CA ALA A 67 -28.24 -7.96 20.26
C ALA A 67 -28.32 -7.36 18.85
N ASP A 68 -28.21 -6.03 18.79
CA ASP A 68 -28.23 -5.17 17.60
C ASP A 68 -27.20 -5.63 16.55
N ALA A 69 -27.53 -6.68 15.79
CA ALA A 69 -26.61 -7.45 14.95
C ALA A 69 -26.13 -6.71 13.68
N GLY A 70 -26.52 -5.45 13.50
CA GLY A 70 -26.21 -4.65 12.32
C GLY A 70 -25.28 -3.46 12.56
N LYS A 71 -25.03 -3.05 13.81
CA LYS A 71 -24.20 -1.87 14.09
C LYS A 71 -22.78 -2.28 14.49
N PRO A 72 -21.75 -1.70 13.84
CA PRO A 72 -20.38 -1.92 14.27
C PRO A 72 -20.21 -1.46 15.72
N SER A 73 -19.50 -2.25 16.52
CA SER A 73 -19.22 -1.92 17.92
C SER A 73 -18.36 -0.66 18.03
N ALA A 74 -18.33 -0.03 19.22
CA ALA A 74 -17.53 1.16 19.48
C ALA A 74 -16.03 0.92 19.19
N TYR A 75 -15.49 -0.23 19.57
CA TYR A 75 -14.10 -0.59 19.27
C TYR A 75 -13.87 -0.80 17.76
N GLN A 76 -14.81 -1.41 17.03
CA GLN A 76 -14.72 -1.58 15.58
C GLN A 76 -14.68 -0.21 14.87
N MET A 77 -15.50 0.74 15.31
CA MET A 77 -15.47 2.09 14.76
C MET A 77 -14.17 2.84 15.06
N ALA A 78 -13.57 2.64 16.24
CA ALA A 78 -12.26 3.21 16.58
C ALA A 78 -11.14 2.65 15.67
N ILE A 79 -11.14 1.33 15.43
CA ILE A 79 -10.20 0.68 14.50
C ILE A 79 -10.33 1.28 13.08
N LEU A 80 -11.55 1.39 12.55
CA LEU A 80 -11.75 1.91 11.19
C LEU A 80 -11.27 3.36 11.03
N ARG A 81 -11.26 4.13 12.12
CA ARG A 81 -10.69 5.49 12.19
C ARG A 81 -9.16 5.50 12.37
N GLY A 82 -8.55 4.36 12.63
CA GLY A 82 -7.12 4.24 12.93
C GLY A 82 -6.74 4.59 14.37
N ASP A 83 -7.72 4.73 15.26
CA ASP A 83 -7.52 5.07 16.67
C ASP A 83 -7.32 3.78 17.49
N VAL A 84 -6.09 3.26 17.47
CA VAL A 84 -5.74 1.97 18.09
C VAL A 84 -5.82 2.02 19.62
N GLU A 85 -5.57 3.17 20.23
CA GLU A 85 -5.66 3.39 21.68
C GLU A 85 -7.11 3.32 22.14
N LYS A 86 -7.99 4.10 21.51
CA LYS A 86 -9.43 4.05 21.78
C LYS A 86 -10.03 2.69 21.47
N ALA A 87 -9.54 2.01 20.43
CA ALA A 87 -9.97 0.65 20.14
C ALA A 87 -9.66 -0.30 21.30
N ALA A 88 -8.47 -0.20 21.90
CA ALA A 88 -8.11 -0.98 23.07
C ALA A 88 -8.95 -0.59 24.31
N GLU A 89 -9.16 0.70 24.55
CA GLU A 89 -10.03 1.18 25.64
C GLU A 89 -11.45 0.63 25.55
N GLU A 90 -12.05 0.67 24.36
CA GLU A 90 -13.39 0.14 24.11
C GLU A 90 -13.42 -1.40 24.17
N ALA A 91 -12.34 -2.07 23.78
CA ALA A 91 -12.22 -3.53 23.90
C ALA A 91 -12.07 -3.98 25.37
N MET A 92 -11.42 -3.20 26.24
CA MET A 92 -11.35 -3.47 27.68
C MET A 92 -12.73 -3.40 28.36
N LYS A 93 -13.62 -2.55 27.86
CA LYS A 93 -15.00 -2.41 28.37
C LYS A 93 -15.91 -3.55 27.90
N SER A 94 -15.49 -4.33 26.90
CA SER A 94 -16.26 -5.45 26.36
C SER A 94 -16.13 -6.69 27.25
N PRO A 95 -17.22 -7.46 27.46
CA PRO A 95 -17.20 -8.66 28.29
C PRO A 95 -16.32 -9.78 27.72
N GLN A 96 -15.92 -9.69 26.44
CA GLN A 96 -15.02 -10.64 25.79
C GLN A 96 -13.53 -10.28 25.97
N GLY A 97 -13.23 -9.04 26.39
CA GLY A 97 -11.89 -8.56 26.71
C GLY A 97 -10.95 -8.35 25.50
N LEU A 98 -9.75 -7.84 25.82
CA LEU A 98 -8.68 -7.54 24.85
C LEU A 98 -8.22 -8.74 24.00
N PRO A 99 -8.01 -9.96 24.57
CA PRO A 99 -7.52 -11.09 23.78
C PRO A 99 -8.46 -11.49 22.65
N PHE A 100 -9.77 -11.48 22.90
CA PHE A 100 -10.79 -11.78 21.89
C PHE A 100 -10.80 -10.71 20.79
N ALA A 101 -10.79 -9.43 21.17
CA ALA A 101 -10.78 -8.32 20.23
C ALA A 101 -9.53 -8.35 19.34
N ALA A 102 -8.35 -8.60 19.91
CA ALA A 102 -7.11 -8.74 19.17
C ALA A 102 -7.17 -9.90 18.16
N ASN A 103 -7.64 -11.08 18.58
CA ASN A 103 -7.81 -12.24 17.68
C ASN A 103 -8.78 -11.94 16.53
N GLN A 104 -9.90 -11.28 16.79
CA GLN A 104 -10.85 -10.87 15.76
C GLN A 104 -10.24 -9.89 14.76
N CYS A 105 -9.41 -8.96 15.23
CA CYS A 105 -8.69 -8.03 14.37
C CYS A 105 -7.70 -8.76 13.47
N THR A 106 -6.90 -9.67 14.02
CA THR A 106 -5.96 -10.52 13.27
C THR A 106 -6.68 -11.30 12.17
N GLN A 107 -7.75 -12.03 12.51
CA GLN A 107 -8.51 -12.86 11.58
C GLN A 107 -9.13 -12.03 10.45
N ARG A 108 -9.69 -10.86 10.76
CA ARG A 108 -10.29 -9.97 9.74
C ARG A 108 -9.23 -9.32 8.86
N ALA A 109 -8.11 -8.88 9.44
CA ALA A 109 -6.99 -8.32 8.68
C ALA A 109 -6.46 -9.34 7.66
N LEU A 110 -6.28 -10.58 8.12
CA LEU A 110 -5.89 -11.73 7.33
C LEU A 110 -6.88 -11.99 6.20
N LEU A 111 -8.17 -12.18 6.53
CA LEU A 111 -9.20 -12.50 5.54
C LEU A 111 -9.28 -11.42 4.45
N LEU A 112 -9.33 -10.14 4.83
CA LEU A 112 -9.34 -9.02 3.88
C LEU A 112 -8.10 -9.01 2.99
N TYR A 113 -6.94 -9.38 3.55
CA TYR A 113 -5.70 -9.41 2.80
C TYR A 113 -5.65 -10.61 1.84
N THR A 114 -5.98 -11.83 2.28
CA THR A 114 -5.83 -13.03 1.44
C THR A 114 -6.95 -13.21 0.43
N SER A 115 -8.20 -12.91 0.80
CA SER A 115 -9.37 -13.15 -0.06
C SER A 115 -9.40 -12.30 -1.32
N ALA A 116 -8.70 -11.16 -1.33
CA ALA A 116 -8.71 -10.19 -2.44
C ALA A 116 -7.41 -10.19 -3.25
N ARG A 117 -6.71 -11.33 -3.31
CA ARG A 117 -5.40 -11.41 -3.96
C ARG A 117 -5.46 -11.01 -5.44
N GLU A 118 -6.42 -11.54 -6.18
CA GLU A 118 -6.55 -11.28 -7.62
C GLU A 118 -6.91 -9.82 -7.89
N GLU A 119 -7.84 -9.25 -7.12
CA GLU A 119 -8.22 -7.84 -7.22
C GLU A 119 -7.05 -6.91 -6.88
N ARG A 120 -6.24 -7.28 -5.88
CA ARG A 120 -5.03 -6.54 -5.54
C ARG A 120 -4.01 -6.55 -6.66
N GLU A 121 -3.74 -7.72 -7.25
CA GLU A 121 -2.82 -7.85 -8.38
C GLU A 121 -3.31 -7.03 -9.59
N ALA A 122 -4.63 -7.06 -9.86
CA ALA A 122 -5.27 -6.24 -10.88
C ALA A 122 -5.17 -4.73 -10.59
N ALA A 123 -5.38 -4.31 -9.34
CA ALA A 123 -5.28 -2.92 -8.91
C ALA A 123 -3.84 -2.39 -9.06
N ILE A 124 -2.85 -3.14 -8.58
CA ILE A 124 -1.44 -2.78 -8.69
C ILE A 124 -1.04 -2.67 -10.17
N THR A 125 -1.44 -3.63 -11.00
CA THR A 125 -1.18 -3.60 -12.45
C THR A 125 -1.84 -2.37 -13.10
N THR A 126 -3.09 -2.08 -12.75
CA THR A 126 -3.82 -0.92 -13.27
C THR A 126 -3.11 0.38 -12.92
N ALA A 127 -2.69 0.55 -11.66
CA ALA A 127 -1.93 1.72 -11.21
C ALA A 127 -0.57 1.84 -11.93
N GLN A 128 0.17 0.74 -12.07
CA GLN A 128 1.50 0.72 -12.69
C GLN A 128 1.46 1.07 -14.18
N THR A 129 0.46 0.59 -14.92
CA THR A 129 0.37 0.87 -16.35
C THR A 129 0.03 2.34 -16.65
N GLY A 130 -0.65 3.02 -15.73
CA GLY A 130 -1.09 4.41 -15.88
C GLY A 130 -2.07 4.65 -17.03
N LEU A 131 -2.61 3.58 -17.64
CA LEU A 131 -3.49 3.67 -18.81
C LEU A 131 -4.79 4.40 -18.47
N HIS A 132 -5.47 3.96 -17.39
CA HIS A 132 -6.70 4.61 -16.90
C HIS A 132 -6.47 6.09 -16.63
N PHE A 133 -5.39 6.43 -15.91
CA PHE A 133 -5.03 7.82 -15.62
C PHE A 133 -4.87 8.62 -16.92
N ARG A 134 -4.08 8.13 -17.89
CA ARG A 134 -3.83 8.85 -19.14
C ARG A 134 -5.10 9.11 -19.93
N GLU A 135 -5.93 8.08 -20.11
CA GLU A 135 -7.19 8.20 -20.88
C GLU A 135 -8.16 9.21 -20.25
N GLN A 136 -8.32 9.15 -18.92
CA GLN A 136 -9.19 10.09 -18.21
C GLN A 136 -8.59 11.50 -18.17
N PHE A 137 -7.27 11.62 -18.01
CA PHE A 137 -6.59 12.91 -17.99
C PHE A 137 -6.70 13.63 -19.33
N GLU A 138 -6.51 12.93 -20.45
CA GLU A 138 -6.68 13.50 -21.79
C GLU A 138 -8.12 13.97 -22.04
N LEU A 139 -9.11 13.13 -21.69
CA LEU A 139 -10.53 13.46 -21.83
C LEU A 139 -10.90 14.71 -21.02
N LEU A 140 -10.54 14.74 -19.74
CA LEU A 140 -10.87 15.85 -18.84
C LEU A 140 -10.10 17.13 -19.20
N SER A 141 -8.84 17.00 -19.64
CA SER A 141 -8.05 18.16 -20.08
C SER A 141 -8.70 18.89 -21.25
N GLU A 142 -9.27 18.16 -22.20
CA GLU A 142 -9.98 18.76 -23.33
C GLU A 142 -11.29 19.41 -22.89
N GLN A 143 -12.04 18.77 -21.99
CA GLN A 143 -13.29 19.32 -21.41
C GLN A 143 -13.03 20.61 -20.62
N CYS A 144 -11.93 20.67 -19.88
CA CYS A 144 -11.57 21.79 -19.02
C CYS A 144 -10.71 22.86 -19.72
N ARG A 145 -10.41 22.74 -21.02
CA ARG A 145 -9.44 23.62 -21.72
C ARG A 145 -9.73 25.12 -21.55
N ASN A 146 -11.00 25.50 -21.50
CA ASN A 146 -11.42 26.90 -21.40
C ASN A 146 -11.72 27.35 -19.96
N ASP A 147 -11.66 26.44 -18.99
CA ASP A 147 -11.94 26.70 -17.58
C ASP A 147 -10.65 26.58 -16.74
N LYS A 148 -10.11 27.74 -16.37
CA LYS A 148 -8.88 27.82 -15.58
C LYS A 148 -9.02 27.22 -14.19
N GLU A 149 -10.21 27.29 -13.58
CA GLU A 149 -10.43 26.77 -12.23
C GLU A 149 -10.57 25.24 -12.28
N ALA A 150 -11.30 24.72 -13.25
CA ALA A 150 -11.38 23.27 -13.47
C ALA A 150 -9.99 22.69 -13.80
N MET A 151 -9.18 23.37 -14.60
CA MET A 151 -7.81 22.94 -14.90
C MET A 151 -6.93 22.89 -13.64
N ARG A 152 -7.06 23.86 -12.72
CA ARG A 152 -6.28 23.89 -11.45
C ARG A 152 -6.61 22.74 -10.50
N THR A 153 -7.81 22.18 -10.59
CA THR A 153 -8.27 21.06 -9.75
C THR A 153 -8.35 19.74 -10.53
N LEU A 154 -7.86 19.72 -11.77
CA LEU A 154 -7.96 18.58 -12.67
C LEU A 154 -7.39 17.30 -12.05
N LEU A 155 -6.19 17.39 -11.46
CA LEU A 155 -5.54 16.23 -10.83
C LEU A 155 -6.28 15.73 -9.58
N LEU A 156 -7.17 16.52 -8.99
CA LEU A 156 -7.99 16.11 -7.83
C LEU A 156 -9.25 15.33 -8.23
N GLN A 157 -9.58 15.29 -9.53
CA GLN A 157 -10.79 14.63 -10.00
C GLN A 157 -10.77 13.13 -9.63
N PRO A 158 -11.79 12.62 -8.90
CA PRO A 158 -11.80 11.23 -8.46
C PRO A 158 -11.74 10.22 -9.61
N THR A 159 -12.26 10.60 -10.79
CA THR A 159 -12.26 9.77 -12.00
C THR A 159 -10.85 9.44 -12.51
N LEU A 160 -9.83 10.23 -12.16
CA LEU A 160 -8.43 9.92 -12.47
C LEU A 160 -7.90 8.73 -11.65
N TRP A 161 -8.54 8.41 -10.53
CA TRP A 161 -8.21 7.25 -9.72
C TRP A 161 -9.08 6.07 -10.16
N ALA A 162 -8.45 5.05 -10.73
CA ALA A 162 -9.18 3.87 -11.19
C ALA A 162 -9.98 3.25 -10.03
N PRO A 163 -11.28 2.93 -10.21
CA PRO A 163 -12.11 2.41 -9.13
C PRO A 163 -11.54 1.16 -8.45
N VAL A 164 -10.89 0.28 -9.21
CA VAL A 164 -10.23 -0.92 -8.68
C VAL A 164 -9.07 -0.58 -7.73
N CYS A 165 -8.32 0.49 -8.02
CA CYS A 165 -7.25 0.98 -7.15
C CYS A 165 -7.82 1.60 -5.87
N GLN A 166 -8.90 2.37 -5.97
CA GLN A 166 -9.56 2.96 -4.80
C GLN A 166 -10.11 1.91 -3.85
N GLN A 167 -10.83 0.92 -4.38
CA GLN A 167 -11.39 -0.17 -3.58
C GLN A 167 -10.28 -0.95 -2.87
N GLU A 168 -9.20 -1.27 -3.59
CA GLU A 168 -8.06 -1.98 -2.98
C GLU A 168 -7.32 -1.13 -1.97
N PHE A 169 -7.13 0.17 -2.22
CA PHE A 169 -6.52 1.09 -1.25
C PHE A 169 -7.28 1.10 0.07
N VAL A 170 -8.61 1.21 0.03
CA VAL A 170 -9.46 1.20 1.24
C VAL A 170 -9.38 -0.16 1.94
N ARG A 171 -9.37 -1.26 1.19
CA ARG A 171 -9.23 -2.61 1.73
C ARG A 171 -7.90 -2.77 2.48
N LEU A 172 -6.79 -2.39 1.85
CA LEU A 172 -5.45 -2.48 2.44
C LEU A 172 -5.26 -1.55 3.63
N ASP A 173 -5.81 -0.33 3.58
CA ASP A 173 -5.83 0.59 4.71
C ASP A 173 -6.59 -0.02 5.90
N THR A 174 -7.70 -0.70 5.64
CA THR A 174 -8.48 -1.41 6.67
C THR A 174 -7.72 -2.59 7.25
N SER A 175 -7.07 -3.42 6.41
CA SER A 175 -6.21 -4.52 6.87
C SER A 175 -5.06 -4.02 7.76
N LEU A 176 -4.42 -2.91 7.38
CA LEU A 176 -3.37 -2.28 8.20
C LEU A 176 -3.88 -1.83 9.56
N LYS A 177 -5.01 -1.11 9.59
CA LYS A 177 -5.63 -0.63 10.83
C LYS A 177 -5.98 -1.78 11.77
N LEU A 178 -6.58 -2.85 11.24
CA LEU A 178 -6.90 -4.05 12.02
C LEU A 178 -5.64 -4.74 12.56
N ALA A 179 -4.63 -4.95 11.73
CA ALA A 179 -3.39 -5.61 12.16
C ALA A 179 -2.64 -4.78 13.22
N ARG A 180 -2.56 -3.45 13.05
CA ARG A 180 -1.95 -2.56 14.06
C ARG A 180 -2.75 -2.52 15.35
N ALA A 181 -4.08 -2.50 15.29
CA ALA A 181 -4.91 -2.58 16.48
C ALA A 181 -4.68 -3.90 17.23
N ALA A 182 -4.56 -5.03 16.53
CA ALA A 182 -4.21 -6.30 17.14
C ALA A 182 -2.83 -6.26 17.82
N CYS A 183 -1.81 -5.72 17.15
CA CYS A 183 -0.48 -5.53 17.74
C CYS A 183 -0.52 -4.65 19.00
N TYR A 184 -1.29 -3.56 18.97
CA TYR A 184 -1.44 -2.64 20.09
C TYR A 184 -2.13 -3.31 21.29
N MET A 185 -3.27 -3.99 21.06
CA MET A 185 -4.01 -4.70 22.12
C MET A 185 -3.21 -5.83 22.78
N ARG A 186 -2.22 -6.40 22.08
CA ARG A 186 -1.28 -7.40 22.61
C ARG A 186 -0.02 -6.79 23.23
N GLY A 187 0.12 -5.46 23.19
CA GLY A 187 1.24 -4.72 23.75
C GLY A 187 2.53 -4.77 22.92
N TYR A 188 2.46 -5.11 21.63
CA TYR A 188 3.65 -5.18 20.76
C TYR A 188 4.10 -3.82 20.21
N TRP A 189 3.21 -2.82 20.18
CA TRP A 189 3.48 -1.52 19.56
C TRP A 189 4.12 -0.49 20.53
N ASN A 190 3.90 -0.63 21.84
CA ASN A 190 4.50 0.23 22.88
C ASN A 190 5.71 -0.47 23.52
N SER A 191 6.87 -0.45 22.84
CA SER A 191 8.11 -1.04 23.37
C SER A 191 8.94 -0.08 24.23
N GLU A 192 8.63 1.22 24.27
CA GLU A 192 9.29 2.16 25.18
C GLU A 192 8.82 1.96 26.64
N GLU A 193 7.57 1.57 26.87
CA GLU A 193 7.04 1.28 28.22
C GLU A 193 7.47 -0.10 28.75
N ARG A 194 7.63 -1.12 27.89
CA ARG A 194 8.16 -2.44 28.31
C ARG A 194 9.59 -2.37 28.83
N LYS A 195 10.42 -1.45 28.31
CA LYS A 195 11.79 -1.25 28.80
C LYS A 195 11.84 -0.72 30.24
N LEU A 196 10.76 -0.07 30.72
CA LEU A 196 10.65 0.36 32.11
C LEU A 196 10.12 -0.75 33.03
N ASP A 197 9.14 -1.55 32.59
CA ASP A 197 8.53 -2.59 33.43
C ASP A 197 9.41 -3.83 33.66
N ASP A 198 10.28 -4.20 32.71
CA ASP A 198 11.25 -5.28 32.91
C ASP A 198 12.36 -4.91 33.92
N SER A 199 12.51 -3.61 34.24
CA SER A 199 13.46 -3.13 35.24
C SER A 199 12.90 -3.09 36.67
N MET A 200 11.58 -3.25 36.85
CA MET A 200 10.88 -3.01 38.12
C MET A 200 10.04 -4.18 38.65
N SER A 201 9.73 -5.21 37.87
CA SER A 201 8.79 -6.27 38.28
C SER A 201 9.46 -7.64 38.57
N GLY A 202 9.99 -7.78 39.78
CA GLY A 202 10.46 -9.04 40.36
C GLY A 202 9.36 -10.02 40.78
N ASN A 203 8.15 -9.97 40.20
CA ASN A 203 7.05 -10.87 40.52
C ASN A 203 6.35 -11.35 39.23
N LYS A 204 6.84 -12.48 38.70
CA LYS A 204 6.15 -13.23 37.65
C LYS A 204 5.01 -14.03 38.26
N SER A 205 3.80 -13.48 38.24
CA SER A 205 2.59 -14.31 38.28
C SER A 205 2.44 -14.98 36.91
N GLN A 206 2.64 -16.30 36.90
CA GLN A 206 2.14 -17.18 35.84
C GLN A 206 0.61 -17.11 35.81
N ASP A 207 0.07 -17.01 34.60
CA ASP A 207 -1.29 -17.40 34.13
C ASP A 207 -2.01 -16.28 33.36
N GLU A 208 -1.72 -16.18 32.06
CA GLU A 208 -2.61 -16.70 31.01
C GLU A 208 -1.85 -16.64 29.66
N ALA A 209 -1.66 -17.83 29.07
CA ALA A 209 -1.00 -17.99 27.79
C ALA A 209 -1.84 -17.39 26.65
N CYS A 210 -1.51 -16.17 26.23
CA CYS A 210 -1.79 -15.71 24.87
C CYS A 210 -0.49 -15.83 24.04
N LEU A 211 -0.28 -17.03 23.49
CA LEU A 211 0.81 -17.37 22.57
C LEU A 211 0.74 -16.52 21.27
N PRO A 212 1.88 -16.22 20.64
CA PRO A 212 2.06 -15.03 19.82
C PRO A 212 1.52 -15.20 18.37
N PRO A 213 0.59 -14.35 17.91
CA PRO A 213 0.26 -14.21 16.50
C PRO A 213 1.02 -13.06 15.81
N SER A 214 2.11 -12.57 16.42
CA SER A 214 2.82 -11.36 15.99
C SER A 214 3.36 -11.46 14.56
N ALA A 215 3.89 -12.63 14.16
CA ALA A 215 4.35 -12.87 12.80
C ALA A 215 3.26 -12.66 11.74
N MET A 216 2.01 -13.10 11.98
CA MET A 216 0.91 -12.90 11.04
C MET A 216 0.58 -11.41 10.88
N GLU A 217 0.50 -10.70 12.00
CA GLU A 217 0.19 -9.27 12.02
C GLU A 217 1.29 -8.47 11.33
N TYR A 218 2.56 -8.72 11.66
CA TYR A 218 3.70 -8.10 10.98
C TYR A 218 3.73 -8.42 9.49
N GLN A 219 3.41 -9.66 9.09
CA GLN A 219 3.38 -10.04 7.69
C GLN A 219 2.26 -9.31 6.92
N VAL A 220 1.06 -9.21 7.50
CA VAL A 220 -0.03 -8.41 6.92
C VAL A 220 0.39 -6.95 6.83
N ILE A 221 0.97 -6.37 7.88
CA ILE A 221 1.39 -4.97 7.89
C ILE A 221 2.44 -4.70 6.79
N GLY A 222 3.53 -5.46 6.81
CA GLY A 222 4.64 -5.28 5.88
C GLY A 222 4.24 -5.52 4.42
N LYS A 223 3.28 -6.40 4.14
CA LYS A 223 2.77 -6.57 2.76
C LYS A 223 1.73 -5.51 2.37
N ALA A 224 0.78 -5.21 3.25
CA ALA A 224 -0.32 -4.28 2.97
C ALA A 224 0.16 -2.83 2.83
N VAL A 225 1.20 -2.42 3.56
CA VAL A 225 1.77 -1.05 3.44
C VAL A 225 2.29 -0.77 2.03
N VAL A 226 2.87 -1.79 1.38
CA VAL A 226 3.37 -1.68 0.00
C VAL A 226 2.22 -1.65 -0.99
N GLY A 227 1.26 -2.56 -0.85
CA GLY A 227 0.08 -2.55 -1.72
C GLY A 227 -0.66 -1.22 -1.65
N ARG A 228 -0.83 -0.66 -0.44
CA ARG A 228 -1.51 0.63 -0.21
C ARG A 228 -0.74 1.79 -0.85
N LEU A 229 0.60 1.78 -0.77
CA LEU A 229 1.43 2.75 -1.49
C LEU A 229 1.18 2.68 -2.99
N LEU A 230 1.14 1.47 -3.56
CA LEU A 230 1.02 1.22 -5.00
C LEU A 230 -0.39 1.48 -5.57
N THR A 231 -1.43 1.42 -4.75
CA THR A 231 -2.82 1.64 -5.18
C THR A 231 -3.39 3.01 -4.82
N GLY A 232 -2.71 3.78 -3.97
CA GLY A 232 -3.11 5.15 -3.60
C GLY A 232 -2.96 6.17 -4.73
N ARG A 233 -3.55 7.36 -4.59
CA ARG A 233 -3.47 8.42 -5.61
C ARG A 233 -2.05 8.94 -5.79
N ILE A 234 -1.20 8.86 -4.76
CA ILE A 234 0.23 9.18 -4.89
C ILE A 234 0.88 8.30 -5.98
N ALA A 235 0.57 7.01 -6.05
CA ALA A 235 1.10 6.15 -7.11
C ALA A 235 0.26 6.24 -8.40
N SER A 236 -1.06 6.08 -8.31
CA SER A 236 -1.90 5.91 -9.50
C SER A 236 -2.19 7.20 -10.27
N VAL A 237 -2.02 8.37 -9.64
CA VAL A 237 -2.29 9.68 -10.25
C VAL A 237 -1.00 10.48 -10.34
N LEU A 238 -0.35 10.74 -9.21
CA LEU A 238 0.79 11.63 -9.14
C LEU A 238 2.02 11.04 -9.85
N GLN A 239 2.38 9.78 -9.58
CA GLN A 239 3.49 9.14 -10.30
C GLN A 239 3.19 8.93 -11.79
N CYS A 240 1.94 8.65 -12.18
CA CYS A 240 1.57 8.58 -13.59
C CYS A 240 1.75 9.92 -14.31
N PHE A 241 1.31 11.03 -13.69
CA PHE A 241 1.53 12.37 -14.24
C PHE A 241 3.04 12.70 -14.35
N MET A 242 3.83 12.42 -13.30
CA MET A 242 5.28 12.61 -13.33
C MET A 242 5.94 11.76 -14.43
N GLY A 243 5.51 10.50 -14.59
CA GLY A 243 5.99 9.60 -15.64
C GLY A 243 5.68 10.12 -17.05
N MET A 244 4.49 10.67 -17.28
CA MET A 244 4.16 11.35 -18.53
C MET A 244 5.12 12.51 -18.83
N ARG A 245 5.44 13.35 -17.84
CA ARG A 245 6.38 14.48 -18.02
C ARG A 245 7.82 14.03 -18.26
N LEU A 246 8.29 13.04 -17.50
CA LEU A 246 9.60 12.44 -17.69
C LEU A 246 9.77 11.79 -19.06
N SER A 247 8.69 11.30 -19.67
CA SER A 247 8.74 10.73 -21.02
C SER A 247 8.87 11.80 -22.13
N GLN A 248 8.49 13.04 -21.84
CA GLN A 248 8.48 14.16 -22.80
C GLN A 248 9.76 15.00 -22.72
N GLN A 249 10.36 15.13 -21.54
CA GLN A 249 11.52 15.97 -21.31
C GLN A 249 12.49 15.32 -20.33
N PHE A 250 13.78 15.40 -20.61
CA PHE A 250 14.83 14.95 -19.70
C PHE A 250 15.40 16.11 -18.89
N HIS A 251 15.52 15.93 -17.58
CA HIS A 251 16.26 16.84 -16.70
C HIS A 251 17.14 16.04 -15.72
N PRO A 252 18.45 16.30 -15.64
CA PRO A 252 19.39 15.43 -14.92
C PRO A 252 19.11 15.35 -13.42
N LYS A 253 18.72 16.46 -12.76
CA LYS A 253 18.38 16.46 -11.33
C LYS A 253 17.13 15.64 -11.03
N VAL A 254 16.11 15.76 -11.89
CA VAL A 254 14.86 15.01 -11.76
C VAL A 254 15.15 13.51 -11.95
N PHE A 255 15.96 13.18 -12.96
CA PHE A 255 16.35 11.80 -13.23
C PHE A 255 17.15 11.18 -12.08
N ASP A 256 18.06 11.91 -11.45
CA ASP A 256 18.79 11.43 -10.27
C ASP A 256 17.84 11.06 -9.12
N ILE A 257 16.90 11.95 -8.78
CA ILE A 257 15.89 11.68 -7.74
C ILE A 257 15.07 10.44 -8.11
N HIS A 258 14.66 10.32 -9.38
CA HIS A 258 13.92 9.16 -9.87
C HIS A 258 14.72 7.85 -9.71
N VAL A 259 16.01 7.84 -10.03
CA VAL A 259 16.89 6.67 -9.83
C VAL A 259 17.03 6.32 -8.35
N ARG A 260 17.16 7.32 -7.47
CA ARG A 260 17.19 7.08 -6.01
C ARG A 260 15.88 6.48 -5.51
N ALA A 261 14.74 6.94 -6.04
CA ALA A 261 13.42 6.38 -5.74
C ALA A 261 13.26 4.94 -6.23
N ALA A 262 13.77 4.63 -7.43
CA ALA A 262 13.75 3.27 -7.97
C ALA A 262 14.60 2.31 -7.12
N ARG A 263 15.83 2.71 -6.77
CA ARG A 263 16.72 1.91 -5.91
C ARG A 263 16.11 1.65 -4.53
N ASN A 264 15.55 2.68 -3.90
CA ASN A 264 14.88 2.52 -2.61
C ASN A 264 13.73 1.50 -2.68
N PHE A 265 12.95 1.55 -3.76
CA PHE A 265 11.88 0.59 -3.97
C PHE A 265 12.43 -0.83 -4.16
N GLU A 266 13.40 -1.03 -5.05
CA GLU A 266 14.00 -2.34 -5.34
C GLU A 266 14.70 -2.98 -4.14
N GLU A 267 15.46 -2.18 -3.39
CA GLU A 267 16.30 -2.67 -2.29
C GLU A 267 15.53 -2.86 -0.98
N THR A 268 14.52 -2.03 -0.71
CA THR A 268 13.85 -2.01 0.61
C THR A 268 12.37 -2.44 0.56
N ILE A 269 11.64 -2.07 -0.50
CA ILE A 269 10.17 -2.21 -0.54
C ILE A 269 9.72 -3.47 -1.28
N ALA A 270 10.27 -3.68 -2.48
CA ALA A 270 9.93 -4.78 -3.38
C ALA A 270 10.24 -6.20 -2.86
N PRO A 271 11.34 -6.45 -2.11
CA PRO A 271 11.72 -7.81 -1.74
C PRO A 271 10.61 -8.50 -0.94
N PRO A 272 10.19 -9.73 -1.28
CA PRO A 272 8.94 -10.36 -0.82
C PRO A 272 8.83 -10.55 0.71
N GLY A 273 9.95 -10.45 1.42
CA GLY A 273 10.04 -10.67 2.86
C GLY A 273 10.25 -12.12 3.25
N PRO A 274 10.35 -12.39 4.57
CA PRO A 274 10.43 -13.75 5.07
C PRO A 274 9.17 -14.55 4.74
N LYS A 275 9.35 -15.84 4.45
CA LYS A 275 8.24 -16.79 4.31
C LYS A 275 7.55 -16.95 5.65
N GLY A 276 6.23 -16.84 5.65
CA GLY A 276 5.42 -16.86 6.85
C GLY A 276 4.04 -17.47 6.65
N PRO A 277 3.18 -17.34 7.68
CA PRO A 277 1.86 -17.97 7.68
C PRO A 277 0.97 -17.57 6.49
N LEU A 278 1.15 -16.38 5.92
CA LEU A 278 0.41 -15.94 4.72
C LEU A 278 0.84 -16.64 3.42
N ASP A 279 2.02 -17.27 3.40
CA ASP A 279 2.57 -17.91 2.20
C ASP A 279 2.26 -19.42 2.16
N ALA A 280 1.55 -19.94 3.16
CA ALA A 280 1.18 -21.36 3.28
C ALA A 280 0.01 -21.77 2.35
N GLU A 281 -0.73 -20.80 1.80
CA GLU A 281 -1.84 -21.05 0.88
C GLU A 281 -1.32 -21.53 -0.48
N GLY A 282 -1.20 -22.86 -0.60
CA GLY A 282 -0.77 -23.53 -1.84
C GLY A 282 -0.21 -24.94 -1.65
N SER A 283 0.15 -25.35 -0.42
CA SER A 283 0.48 -26.74 -0.13
C SER A 283 -0.71 -27.42 0.54
N SER A 284 -1.26 -28.45 -0.09
CA SER A 284 -2.23 -29.39 0.49
C SER A 284 -1.74 -30.05 1.80
N ASP A 285 -0.45 -29.89 2.12
CA ASP A 285 0.24 -30.45 3.28
C ASP A 285 0.61 -29.39 4.34
N ALA A 286 -0.09 -28.25 4.38
CA ALA A 286 0.11 -27.24 5.43
C ALA A 286 -0.41 -27.73 6.78
N SER A 287 0.32 -28.69 7.36
CA SER A 287 0.19 -29.05 8.77
C SER A 287 0.54 -27.83 9.61
N PRO A 288 -0.20 -27.55 10.71
CA PRO A 288 0.14 -26.52 11.69
C PRO A 288 1.51 -26.70 12.35
N THR A 289 2.24 -27.78 12.02
CA THR A 289 3.60 -28.09 12.47
C THR A 289 4.70 -27.72 11.46
N THR A 290 4.39 -26.98 10.38
CA THR A 290 5.44 -26.50 9.48
C THR A 290 6.27 -25.47 10.25
N SER A 291 7.42 -25.89 10.77
CA SER A 291 8.30 -25.02 11.55
C SER A 291 8.87 -23.95 10.62
N TRP A 292 8.26 -22.77 10.62
CA TRP A 292 8.88 -21.60 10.03
C TRP A 292 10.16 -21.35 10.81
N THR A 293 11.30 -21.34 10.12
CA THR A 293 12.59 -21.00 10.75
C THR A 293 12.67 -19.52 11.10
N THR A 294 11.76 -18.70 10.57
CA THR A 294 11.68 -17.27 10.79
C THR A 294 11.11 -16.97 12.18
N THR A 295 11.81 -16.14 12.94
CA THR A 295 11.40 -15.66 14.26
C THR A 295 10.48 -14.43 14.18
N ASP A 296 9.66 -14.21 15.21
CA ASP A 296 8.86 -12.99 15.35
C ASP A 296 9.69 -11.70 15.24
N ALA A 297 10.93 -11.72 15.75
CA ALA A 297 11.86 -10.61 15.67
C ALA A 297 12.30 -10.29 14.24
N GLU A 298 12.45 -11.31 13.39
CA GLU A 298 12.76 -11.12 11.96
C GLU A 298 11.58 -10.53 11.20
N PHE A 299 10.34 -10.96 11.52
CA PHE A 299 9.13 -10.35 10.95
C PHE A 299 8.95 -8.90 11.40
N ASP A 300 9.15 -8.59 12.68
CA ASP A 300 9.06 -7.23 13.21
C ASP A 300 10.09 -6.32 12.53
N LYS A 301 11.36 -6.74 12.48
CA LYS A 301 12.42 -5.98 11.82
C LYS A 301 12.10 -5.74 10.34
N TRP A 302 11.71 -6.79 9.61
CA TRP A 302 11.36 -6.66 8.20
C TRP A 302 10.17 -5.71 7.97
N MET A 303 9.14 -5.80 8.81
CA MET A 303 7.98 -4.92 8.76
C MET A 303 8.39 -3.46 8.97
N ARG A 304 9.20 -3.18 10.00
CA ARG A 304 9.72 -1.83 10.29
C ARG A 304 10.60 -1.28 9.15
N ASP A 305 11.52 -2.09 8.65
CA ASP A 305 12.39 -1.72 7.52
C ASP A 305 11.55 -1.35 6.29
N ARG A 306 10.43 -2.06 6.05
CA ARG A 306 9.49 -1.73 4.96
C ARG A 306 8.70 -0.46 5.21
N GLU A 307 8.19 -0.23 6.43
CA GLU A 307 7.49 1.02 6.77
C GLU A 307 8.42 2.23 6.61
N GLU A 308 9.66 2.13 7.07
CA GLU A 308 10.70 3.14 6.85
C GLU A 308 11.01 3.33 5.36
N GLY A 309 11.12 2.22 4.62
CA GLY A 309 11.31 2.22 3.17
C GLY A 309 10.19 2.99 2.46
N VAL A 310 8.93 2.77 2.84
CA VAL A 310 7.76 3.49 2.30
C VAL A 310 7.80 4.97 2.68
N ALA A 311 8.12 5.33 3.92
CA ALA A 311 8.27 6.72 4.35
C ALA A 311 9.36 7.45 3.53
N LYS A 312 10.50 6.79 3.32
CA LYS A 312 11.57 7.28 2.46
C LYS A 312 11.14 7.39 0.99
N GLN A 313 10.33 6.46 0.48
CA GLN A 313 9.77 6.55 -0.86
C GLN A 313 8.87 7.77 -1.02
N LEU A 314 7.98 8.02 -0.06
CA LEU A 314 7.09 9.18 -0.06
C LEU A 314 7.88 10.50 -0.03
N LYS A 315 8.99 10.53 0.72
CA LYS A 315 9.93 11.66 0.69
C LYS A 315 10.57 11.83 -0.70
N LEU A 316 11.05 10.77 -1.33
CA LEU A 316 11.66 10.86 -2.67
C LEU A 316 10.62 11.27 -3.73
N VAL A 317 9.37 10.83 -3.59
CA VAL A 317 8.26 11.28 -4.44
C VAL A 317 7.98 12.77 -4.25
N SER A 318 8.00 13.30 -3.02
CA SER A 318 7.80 14.74 -2.80
C SER A 318 8.95 15.58 -3.35
N GLU A 319 10.20 15.13 -3.21
CA GLU A 319 11.37 15.73 -3.87
C GLU A 319 11.21 15.73 -5.41
N LEU A 320 10.74 14.62 -5.97
CA LEU A 320 10.56 14.48 -7.41
C LEU A 320 9.47 15.43 -7.95
N VAL A 321 8.34 15.53 -7.24
CA VAL A 321 7.27 16.48 -7.56
C VAL A 321 7.79 17.92 -7.55
N ALA A 322 8.53 18.29 -6.50
CA ALA A 322 9.09 19.62 -6.37
C ALA A 322 10.03 19.97 -7.53
N GLU A 323 10.95 19.07 -7.87
CA GLU A 323 11.91 19.31 -8.94
C GLU A 323 11.24 19.30 -10.33
N ILE A 324 10.25 18.44 -10.58
CA ILE A 324 9.46 18.49 -11.82
C ILE A 324 8.74 19.84 -11.95
N THR A 325 8.13 20.31 -10.87
CA THR A 325 7.45 21.62 -10.84
C THR A 325 8.41 22.77 -11.16
N LEU A 326 9.62 22.77 -10.60
CA LEU A 326 10.59 23.85 -10.82
C LEU A 326 11.22 23.83 -12.22
N GLN A 327 11.52 22.64 -12.75
CA GLN A 327 12.41 22.50 -13.91
C GLN A 327 11.70 22.13 -15.21
N MET A 328 10.50 21.54 -15.13
CA MET A 328 9.87 20.90 -16.28
C MET A 328 8.45 21.39 -16.57
N LEU A 329 7.82 22.14 -15.66
CA LEU A 329 6.44 22.58 -15.81
C LEU A 329 6.32 24.10 -15.91
N PRO A 330 5.37 24.61 -16.73
CA PRO A 330 4.90 25.97 -16.61
C PRO A 330 4.36 26.25 -15.21
N ARG A 331 4.49 27.50 -14.73
CA ARG A 331 4.11 27.92 -13.37
C ARG A 331 2.71 27.44 -12.94
N GLU A 332 1.70 27.60 -13.79
CA GLU A 332 0.32 27.22 -13.44
C GLU A 332 0.15 25.69 -13.33
N GLU A 333 0.78 24.91 -14.22
CA GLU A 333 0.77 23.44 -14.13
C GLU A 333 1.55 22.94 -12.91
N GLY A 334 2.66 23.62 -12.57
CA GLY A 334 3.42 23.39 -11.36
C GLY A 334 2.60 23.61 -10.10
N LYS A 335 1.83 24.70 -10.04
CA LYS A 335 0.90 24.98 -8.93
C LYS A 335 -0.21 23.94 -8.82
N MET A 336 -0.79 23.52 -9.94
CA MET A 336 -1.78 22.43 -9.98
C MET A 336 -1.19 21.13 -9.40
N LEU A 337 0.02 20.76 -9.82
CA LEU A 337 0.69 19.55 -9.34
C LEU A 337 0.98 19.61 -7.84
N LEU A 338 1.51 20.73 -7.35
CA LEU A 338 1.79 20.93 -5.92
C LEU A 338 0.50 20.89 -5.08
N HIS A 339 -0.59 21.49 -5.57
CA HIS A 339 -1.87 21.46 -4.88
C HIS A 339 -2.39 20.02 -4.74
N ALA A 340 -2.39 19.25 -5.83
CA ALA A 340 -2.80 17.85 -5.80
C ALA A 340 -1.91 17.00 -4.89
N ALA A 341 -0.59 17.21 -4.93
CA ALA A 341 0.35 16.51 -4.06
C ALA A 341 0.08 16.79 -2.58
N ARG A 342 -0.19 18.04 -2.18
CA ARG A 342 -0.53 18.38 -0.78
C ARG A 342 -1.79 17.64 -0.32
N GLU A 343 -2.85 17.65 -1.13
CA GLU A 343 -4.09 16.95 -0.82
C GLU A 343 -3.88 15.44 -0.68
N PHE A 344 -3.12 14.82 -1.58
CA PHE A 344 -2.89 13.37 -1.52
C PHE A 344 -2.03 12.98 -0.31
N PHE A 345 -0.97 13.74 -0.01
CA PHE A 345 -0.14 13.44 1.16
C PHE A 345 -0.90 13.64 2.48
N ASN A 346 -1.73 14.69 2.60
CA ASN A 346 -2.57 14.91 3.78
C ASN A 346 -3.56 13.77 4.03
N ASN A 347 -4.12 13.21 2.97
CA ASN A 347 -5.19 12.22 3.08
C ASN A 347 -4.67 10.77 3.10
N GLU A 348 -3.52 10.48 2.48
CA GLU A 348 -3.04 9.11 2.28
C GLU A 348 -1.81 8.76 3.11
N CYS A 349 -0.96 9.71 3.52
CA CYS A 349 0.21 9.38 4.33
C CYS A 349 -0.20 9.24 5.80
N GLN A 350 0.13 8.10 6.41
CA GLN A 350 -0.24 7.79 7.79
C GLN A 350 0.75 8.31 8.83
N ASP A 351 2.01 8.58 8.44
CA ASP A 351 3.05 9.08 9.34
C ASP A 351 3.04 10.63 9.36
N PRO A 352 2.65 11.26 10.47
CA PRO A 352 2.56 12.72 10.57
C PRO A 352 3.90 13.44 10.31
N GLU A 353 5.02 12.84 10.70
CA GLU A 353 6.33 13.44 10.48
C GLU A 353 6.75 13.40 9.01
N THR A 354 6.38 12.33 8.30
CA THR A 354 6.55 12.28 6.84
C THR A 354 5.62 13.27 6.14
N VAL A 355 4.35 13.40 6.55
CA VAL A 355 3.44 14.44 6.04
C VAL A 355 4.07 15.82 6.19
N LYS A 356 4.43 16.21 7.42
CA LYS A 356 5.01 17.52 7.74
C LYS A 356 6.25 17.84 6.90
N ARG A 357 7.16 16.87 6.74
CA ARG A 357 8.38 17.04 5.92
C ARG A 357 8.03 17.26 4.44
N CYS A 358 7.14 16.46 3.89
CA CYS A 358 6.73 16.56 2.48
C CYS A 358 5.98 17.87 2.19
N LEU A 359 5.05 18.28 3.08
CA LEU A 359 4.34 19.54 2.94
C LEU A 359 5.28 20.75 2.96
N LYS A 360 6.30 20.73 3.85
CA LYS A 360 7.32 21.79 3.89
C LYS A 360 8.09 21.90 2.57
N THR A 361 8.39 20.76 1.93
CA THR A 361 9.00 20.75 0.59
C THR A 361 8.07 21.45 -0.41
N PHE A 362 6.78 21.09 -0.45
CA PHE A 362 5.82 21.68 -1.37
C PHE A 362 5.61 23.18 -1.16
N GLU A 363 5.54 23.63 0.10
CA GLU A 363 5.45 25.05 0.45
C GLU A 363 6.67 25.83 -0.03
N SER A 364 7.87 25.32 0.27
CA SER A 364 9.12 25.95 -0.16
C SER A 364 9.21 26.04 -1.69
N THR A 365 8.73 25.02 -2.41
CA THR A 365 8.68 25.03 -3.87
C THR A 365 7.65 26.03 -4.40
N ASN A 366 6.47 26.10 -3.77
CA ASN A 366 5.42 27.04 -4.18
C ASN A 366 5.87 28.50 -4.05
N ASP A 367 6.68 28.82 -3.04
CA ASP A 367 7.24 30.17 -2.85
C ASP A 367 8.28 30.56 -3.93
N MET A 368 8.89 29.57 -4.59
CA MET A 368 9.88 29.79 -5.64
C MET A 368 9.27 30.00 -7.04
N ILE A 369 8.00 29.65 -7.24
CA ILE A 369 7.33 29.72 -8.55
C ILE A 369 6.35 30.89 -8.66
#